data_AF-A0A966BA12-F1
#
_entry.id   AF-A0A966BA12-F1
#
_cell.length_a   1.000
_cell.length_b   1.000
_cell.length_c   1.000
_cell.angle_alpha   90.00
_cell.angle_beta   90.00
_cell.angle_gamma   90.00
#
_symmetry.space_group_name_H-M   'P 1'
#
loop_
_entity.id
_entity.type
_entity.pdbx_description
1 polymer ?
#
loop_
_entity_poly.entity_id
_entity_poly.type
_entity_poly.pdbx_seq_one_letter_code
_entity_poly.pdbx_strand_id
1 'polypeptide(L)'
;MRSPAARRDGDPGSGGDLASEIAAGSKIARRTAVVGAEGGSLDSDTECRIQAATGGGQALPDSLQQSMGGAFGADFSGVRLHVGPESDQLNERIQARAFTVGSDVFVRRSDYSPGSPAGQHLIAHELAHTVQQGGAPVQRSAPEVIRRNTAMQIV
;
A
#
# COMPACT_ATOMS: atom_id res chain seq x y z
N MET A 1 -20.01 -40.43 -56.99
CA MET A 1 -18.73 -41.19 -56.93
C MET A 1 -17.85 -40.50 -55.90
N ARG A 2 -17.81 -40.97 -54.65
CA ARG A 2 -16.85 -41.95 -54.07
C ARG A 2 -15.39 -41.44 -54.08
N SER A 3 -14.91 -41.03 -52.89
CA SER A 3 -13.59 -41.17 -52.19
C SER A 3 -12.32 -41.52 -52.99
N PRO A 4 -11.06 -41.20 -52.59
CA PRO A 4 -10.42 -41.41 -51.23
C PRO A 4 -9.49 -40.23 -50.76
N ALA A 5 -9.18 -39.98 -49.49
CA ALA A 5 -8.55 -40.74 -48.38
C ALA A 5 -6.99 -40.83 -48.41
N ALA A 6 -6.34 -40.03 -47.55
CA ALA A 6 -5.03 -40.27 -46.92
C ALA A 6 -5.07 -39.48 -45.57
N ARG A 7 -5.07 -40.06 -44.35
CA ARG A 7 -4.05 -40.89 -43.65
C ARG A 7 -2.69 -40.19 -43.61
N ARG A 8 -1.97 -40.02 -42.50
CA ARG A 8 -2.11 -40.09 -41.02
C ARG A 8 -0.78 -39.49 -40.47
N ASP A 9 -0.54 -39.55 -39.16
CA ASP A 9 0.68 -39.13 -38.42
C ASP A 9 0.74 -37.62 -38.12
N GLY A 10 0.67 -37.11 -36.87
CA GLY A 10 1.09 -37.55 -35.52
C GLY A 10 1.51 -36.24 -34.81
N ASP A 11 0.93 -35.79 -33.69
CA ASP A 11 1.27 -36.14 -32.30
C ASP A 11 0.39 -35.27 -31.35
N PRO A 12 -0.28 -35.81 -30.32
CA PRO A 12 -0.92 -35.01 -29.28
C PRO A 12 -0.13 -35.14 -27.96
N GLY A 13 0.81 -34.22 -27.75
CA GLY A 13 1.57 -34.11 -26.52
C GLY A 13 1.38 -32.78 -25.80
N SER A 14 0.75 -32.85 -24.63
CA SER A 14 1.11 -32.11 -23.40
C SER A 14 0.17 -31.02 -22.88
N GLY A 15 -0.31 -31.25 -21.65
CA GLY A 15 -0.81 -30.26 -20.68
C GLY A 15 -2.33 -30.07 -20.74
N GLY A 16 -3.14 -30.71 -19.92
CA GLY A 16 -3.02 -30.77 -18.46
C GLY A 16 -4.20 -30.01 -17.87
N ASP A 17 -5.29 -30.72 -17.64
CA ASP A 17 -6.44 -30.27 -16.87
C ASP A 17 -6.00 -29.71 -15.52
N LEU A 18 -6.31 -28.45 -15.26
CA LEU A 18 -6.54 -27.95 -13.90
C LEU A 18 -7.63 -26.88 -13.98
N ALA A 19 -8.87 -27.38 -13.98
CA ALA A 19 -9.98 -26.65 -13.40
C ALA A 19 -9.65 -26.32 -11.94
N SER A 20 -9.69 -25.03 -11.60
CA SER A 20 -9.98 -24.57 -10.24
C SER A 20 -10.46 -23.13 -10.30
N GLU A 21 -11.74 -23.04 -10.58
CA GLU A 21 -12.60 -21.94 -10.20
C GLU A 21 -12.80 -22.04 -8.68
N ILE A 22 -12.25 -21.10 -7.91
CA ILE A 22 -12.72 -20.79 -6.56
C ILE A 22 -12.68 -19.28 -6.31
N ALA A 23 -13.89 -18.72 -6.28
CA ALA A 23 -14.39 -17.77 -5.28
C ALA A 23 -13.46 -16.64 -4.83
N ALA A 24 -13.84 -15.40 -5.14
CA ALA A 24 -14.69 -14.63 -4.23
C ALA A 24 -14.76 -13.20 -4.72
N GLY A 25 -15.99 -12.70 -4.86
CA GLY A 25 -16.23 -11.29 -5.10
C GLY A 25 -15.61 -10.46 -3.98
N SER A 26 -14.82 -9.48 -4.36
CA SER A 26 -14.81 -8.22 -3.64
C SER A 26 -14.93 -7.14 -4.69
N LYS A 27 -16.10 -6.49 -4.74
CA LYS A 27 -16.20 -5.16 -5.35
C LYS A 27 -15.23 -4.28 -4.58
N ILE A 28 -13.98 -4.24 -5.03
CA ILE A 28 -13.05 -3.22 -4.54
C ILE A 28 -13.52 -1.96 -5.22
N ALA A 29 -14.38 -1.24 -4.51
CA ALA A 29 -14.82 0.10 -4.86
C ALA A 29 -13.58 0.86 -5.32
N ARG A 30 -13.59 1.30 -6.58
CA ARG A 30 -12.59 2.15 -7.20
C ARG A 30 -12.44 3.40 -6.34
N ARG A 31 -11.55 3.34 -5.36
CA ARG A 31 -11.04 4.50 -4.65
C ARG A 31 -9.83 4.92 -5.46
N THR A 32 -10.10 5.76 -6.46
CA THR A 32 -9.09 6.60 -7.11
C THR A 32 -8.18 7.12 -6.02
N ALA A 33 -6.92 6.67 -6.04
CA ALA A 33 -5.91 7.12 -5.12
C ALA A 33 -5.68 8.61 -5.40
N VAL A 34 -6.28 9.47 -4.59
CA VAL A 34 -6.00 10.90 -4.59
C VAL A 34 -4.63 11.08 -3.93
N VAL A 35 -3.60 11.22 -4.76
CA VAL A 35 -2.21 11.37 -4.33
C VAL A 35 -1.80 12.84 -4.56
N GLY A 36 -1.47 13.53 -3.46
CA GLY A 36 -0.81 14.85 -3.49
C GLY A 36 -1.72 16.08 -3.35
N ALA A 37 -1.15 17.17 -2.81
CA ALA A 37 -1.80 18.42 -2.44
C ALA A 37 -2.49 19.18 -3.59
N GLU A 38 -2.25 18.77 -4.84
CA GLU A 38 -2.67 19.49 -6.05
C GLU A 38 -3.83 18.77 -6.80
N GLY A 39 -4.21 17.55 -6.41
CA GLY A 39 -5.38 16.86 -6.96
C GLY A 39 -5.40 16.68 -8.49
N GLY A 40 -4.24 16.52 -9.12
CA GLY A 40 -4.13 16.23 -10.56
C GLY A 40 -4.44 14.78 -10.88
N SER A 41 -5.16 14.53 -11.98
CA SER A 41 -5.33 13.17 -12.51
C SER A 41 -3.97 12.65 -12.97
N LEU A 42 -3.47 11.61 -12.33
CA LEU A 42 -2.32 10.86 -12.83
C LEU A 42 -2.68 10.26 -14.19
N ASP A 43 -1.69 10.15 -15.09
CA ASP A 43 -1.86 9.36 -16.31
C ASP A 43 -2.05 7.87 -15.95
N SER A 44 -2.83 7.14 -16.75
CA SER A 44 -3.21 5.77 -16.45
C SER A 44 -2.00 4.82 -16.35
N ASP A 45 -0.93 5.08 -17.10
CA ASP A 45 0.32 4.32 -17.01
C ASP A 45 0.99 4.53 -15.64
N THR A 46 1.09 5.77 -15.17
CA THR A 46 1.64 6.09 -13.84
C THR A 46 0.79 5.47 -12.73
N GLU A 47 -0.54 5.53 -12.82
CA GLU A 47 -1.43 4.89 -11.84
C GLU A 47 -1.24 3.35 -11.83
N CYS A 48 -1.17 2.72 -13.01
CA CYS A 48 -0.94 1.28 -13.14
C CYS A 48 0.41 0.86 -12.54
N ARG A 49 1.47 1.67 -12.74
CA ARG A 49 2.79 1.40 -12.17
C ARG A 49 2.82 1.55 -10.66
N ILE A 50 2.15 2.58 -10.12
CA ILE A 50 2.01 2.75 -8.67
C ILE A 50 1.30 1.54 -8.08
N GLN A 51 0.18 1.12 -8.66
CA GLN A 51 -0.56 -0.06 -8.22
C GLN A 51 0.29 -1.34 -8.29
N ALA A 52 1.08 -1.52 -9.35
CA ALA A 52 1.98 -2.66 -9.48
C ALA A 52 3.13 -2.64 -8.44
N ALA A 53 3.56 -1.45 -8.01
CA ALA A 53 4.59 -1.30 -7.00
C ALA A 53 4.06 -1.43 -5.56
N THR A 54 2.77 -1.18 -5.32
CA THR A 54 2.15 -1.35 -3.98
C THR A 54 2.26 -2.78 -3.47
N GLY A 55 2.44 -2.95 -2.16
CA GLY A 55 2.63 -4.26 -1.52
C GLY A 55 4.06 -4.82 -1.66
N GLY A 56 4.92 -4.20 -2.45
CA GLY A 56 6.36 -4.44 -2.47
C GLY A 56 7.11 -3.68 -1.37
N GLY A 57 8.38 -3.37 -1.64
CA GLY A 57 9.19 -2.53 -0.76
C GLY A 57 9.69 -3.22 0.51
N GLN A 58 10.23 -2.43 1.43
CA GLN A 58 10.77 -2.91 2.69
C GLN A 58 9.86 -2.51 3.84
N ALA A 59 9.84 -3.30 4.92
CA ALA A 59 9.22 -2.85 6.15
C ALA A 59 9.91 -1.57 6.63
N LEU A 60 9.14 -0.64 7.21
CA LEU A 60 9.72 0.54 7.83
C LEU A 60 10.73 0.11 8.90
N PRO A 61 11.91 0.73 9.05
CA PRO A 61 12.86 0.34 10.09
C PRO A 61 12.26 0.42 11.50
N ASP A 62 12.53 -0.57 12.36
CA ASP A 62 11.91 -0.66 13.69
C ASP A 62 12.09 0.60 14.54
N SER A 63 13.28 1.22 14.51
CA SER A 63 13.54 2.47 15.23
C SER A 63 12.62 3.61 14.78
N LEU A 64 12.30 3.67 13.49
CA LEU A 64 11.42 4.67 12.91
C LEU A 64 9.95 4.35 13.19
N GLN A 65 9.55 3.06 13.12
CA GLN A 65 8.22 2.61 13.53
C GLN A 65 7.94 2.99 14.99
N GLN A 66 8.87 2.73 15.91
CA GLN A 66 8.71 3.03 17.33
C GLN A 66 8.67 4.54 17.60
N SER A 67 9.61 5.29 17.01
CA SER A 67 9.67 6.74 17.20
C SER A 67 8.44 7.45 16.65
N MET A 68 8.03 7.13 15.42
CA MET A 68 6.90 7.78 14.77
C MET A 68 5.58 7.21 15.30
N GLY A 69 5.49 5.90 15.56
CA GLY A 69 4.32 5.26 16.14
C GLY A 69 3.97 5.82 17.51
N GLY A 70 4.97 6.08 18.36
CA GLY A 70 4.77 6.77 19.63
C GLY A 70 4.29 8.21 19.47
N ALA A 71 4.80 8.94 18.46
CA ALA A 71 4.39 10.32 18.20
C ALA A 71 2.96 10.44 17.64
N PHE A 72 2.55 9.50 16.79
CA PHE A 72 1.22 9.49 16.16
C PHE A 72 0.17 8.65 16.91
N GLY A 73 0.57 7.81 17.86
CA GLY A 73 -0.30 6.81 18.48
C GLY A 73 -0.83 5.79 17.46
N ALA A 74 -0.02 5.45 16.46
CA ALA A 74 -0.41 4.61 15.34
C ALA A 74 0.54 3.44 15.15
N ASP A 75 0.03 2.35 14.60
CA ASP A 75 0.81 1.18 14.24
C ASP A 75 1.31 1.28 12.79
N PHE A 76 2.63 1.40 12.63
CA PHE A 76 3.29 1.46 11.33
C PHE A 76 3.91 0.11 10.91
N SER A 77 3.64 -0.99 11.63
CA SER A 77 4.17 -2.33 11.27
C SER A 77 3.67 -2.83 9.91
N GLY A 78 2.47 -2.40 9.50
CA GLY A 78 1.90 -2.67 8.18
C GLY A 78 2.42 -1.75 7.07
N VAL A 79 3.23 -0.74 7.40
CA VAL A 79 3.71 0.24 6.41
C VAL A 79 4.91 -0.28 5.64
N ARG A 80 4.83 -0.13 4.31
CA ARG A 80 5.89 -0.45 3.37
C ARG A 80 6.59 0.82 2.92
N LEU A 81 7.91 0.84 3.04
CA LEU A 81 8.75 1.92 2.58
C LEU A 81 9.42 1.51 1.26
N HIS A 82 9.26 2.34 0.25
CA HIS A 82 9.84 2.19 -1.08
C HIS A 82 10.90 3.28 -1.29
N VAL A 83 12.16 2.86 -1.21
CA VAL A 83 13.32 3.71 -1.51
C VAL A 83 14.14 2.97 -2.56
N GLY A 84 14.20 3.50 -3.78
CA GLY A 84 14.91 2.84 -4.88
C GLY A 84 14.60 3.44 -6.24
N PRO A 85 15.16 2.86 -7.31
CA PRO A 85 15.08 3.41 -8.67
C PRO A 85 13.63 3.57 -9.16
N GLU A 86 12.74 2.66 -8.79
CA GLU A 86 11.33 2.75 -9.15
C GLU A 86 10.61 3.88 -8.41
N SER A 87 10.87 4.04 -7.11
CA SER A 87 10.35 5.16 -6.32
C SER A 87 10.82 6.50 -6.89
N ASP A 88 12.10 6.60 -7.27
CA ASP A 88 12.65 7.82 -7.88
C ASP A 88 11.91 8.17 -9.18
N GLN A 89 11.72 7.19 -10.08
CA GLN A 89 10.97 7.41 -11.34
C GLN A 89 9.52 7.81 -11.12
N LEU A 90 8.82 7.20 -10.16
CA LEU A 90 7.43 7.52 -9.85
C LEU A 90 7.33 8.94 -9.28
N ASN A 91 8.21 9.27 -8.33
CA ASN A 91 8.30 10.59 -7.73
C ASN A 91 8.64 11.68 -8.77
N GLU A 92 9.46 11.40 -9.77
CA GLU A 92 9.73 12.33 -10.89
C GLU A 92 8.49 12.59 -11.73
N ARG A 93 7.76 11.53 -12.10
CA ARG A 93 6.55 11.62 -12.93
C ARG A 93 5.46 12.46 -12.28
N ILE A 94 5.28 12.31 -10.96
CA ILE A 94 4.28 13.06 -10.21
C ILE A 94 4.84 14.37 -9.62
N GLN A 95 6.10 14.70 -9.93
CA GLN A 95 6.80 15.90 -9.44
C GLN A 95 6.81 16.05 -7.91
N ALA A 96 6.80 14.94 -7.17
CA ALA A 96 6.83 14.92 -5.70
C ALA A 96 8.17 14.42 -5.17
N ARG A 97 8.53 14.80 -3.94
CA ARG A 97 9.72 14.27 -3.23
C ARG A 97 9.45 12.94 -2.54
N ALA A 98 8.22 12.77 -2.08
CA ALA A 98 7.67 11.55 -1.54
C ALA A 98 6.14 11.58 -1.69
N PHE A 99 5.51 10.40 -1.61
CA PHE A 99 4.06 10.27 -1.60
C PHE A 99 3.63 8.97 -0.92
N THR A 100 2.39 8.95 -0.43
CA THR A 100 1.78 7.79 0.24
C THR A 100 0.55 7.29 -0.51
N VAL A 101 0.45 5.96 -0.67
CA VAL A 101 -0.70 5.25 -1.22
C VAL A 101 -1.10 4.12 -0.29
N GLY A 102 -2.20 4.32 0.45
CA GLY A 102 -2.67 3.35 1.45
C GLY A 102 -1.63 3.17 2.56
N SER A 103 -0.99 2.01 2.60
CA SER A 103 0.07 1.65 3.55
C SER A 103 1.47 1.68 2.93
N ASP A 104 1.60 2.09 1.67
CA ASP A 104 2.87 2.18 0.95
C ASP A 104 3.35 3.63 0.89
N VAL A 105 4.59 3.87 1.30
CA VAL A 105 5.25 5.18 1.31
C VAL A 105 6.41 5.15 0.33
N PHE A 106 6.36 5.99 -0.70
CA PHE A 106 7.37 6.11 -1.74
C PHE A 106 8.20 7.37 -1.49
N VAL A 107 9.50 7.21 -1.27
CA VAL A 107 10.41 8.33 -1.01
C VAL A 107 11.53 8.33 -2.03
N ARG A 108 11.89 9.51 -2.57
CA ARG A 108 13.10 9.64 -3.39
C ARG A 108 14.34 9.29 -2.58
N ARG A 109 15.29 8.57 -3.19
CA ARG A 109 16.54 8.20 -2.53
C ARG A 109 17.35 9.41 -2.05
N SER A 110 17.30 10.53 -2.78
CA SER A 110 17.93 11.80 -2.39
C SER A 110 17.34 12.41 -1.12
N ASP A 111 16.06 12.13 -0.85
CA ASP A 111 15.28 12.76 0.21
C ASP A 111 15.10 11.84 1.42
N TYR A 112 15.37 10.53 1.26
CA TYR A 112 15.40 9.56 2.35
C TYR A 112 16.64 9.75 3.23
N SER A 113 16.51 10.60 4.24
CA SER A 113 17.55 10.89 5.22
C SER A 113 16.99 10.80 6.66
N PRO A 114 16.78 9.60 7.21
CA PRO A 114 16.22 9.42 8.55
C PRO A 114 17.12 9.96 9.68
N GLY A 115 18.39 10.25 9.39
CA GLY A 115 19.33 10.86 10.34
C GLY A 115 19.31 12.39 10.38
N SER A 116 18.61 13.07 9.46
CA SER A 116 18.54 14.53 9.43
C SER A 116 17.15 15.02 9.86
N PRO A 117 17.05 16.19 10.53
CA PRO A 117 15.76 16.75 10.93
C PRO A 117 14.82 16.97 9.74
N ALA A 118 15.35 17.41 8.60
CA ALA A 118 14.58 17.64 7.38
C ALA A 118 14.04 16.33 6.78
N GLY A 119 14.84 15.25 6.77
CA GLY A 119 14.39 13.95 6.27
C GLY A 119 13.40 13.28 7.22
N GLN A 120 13.61 13.38 8.54
CA GLN A 120 12.63 12.93 9.54
C GLN A 120 11.29 13.65 9.40
N HIS A 121 11.30 14.96 9.18
CA HIS A 121 10.08 15.73 8.97
C HIS A 121 9.34 15.28 7.70
N LEU A 122 10.07 15.07 6.59
CA LEU A 122 9.48 14.56 5.36
C LEU A 122 8.83 13.19 5.56
N ILE A 123 9.53 12.26 6.22
CA ILE A 123 9.01 10.92 6.50
C ILE A 123 7.78 11.00 7.41
N ALA A 124 7.81 11.83 8.46
CA ALA A 124 6.68 12.01 9.36
C ALA A 124 5.45 12.59 8.63
N HIS A 125 5.67 13.51 7.69
CA HIS A 125 4.61 14.07 6.86
C HIS A 125 3.91 12.99 6.04
N GLU A 126 4.67 12.10 5.39
CA GLU A 126 4.12 11.00 4.61
C GLU A 126 3.42 9.94 5.46
N LEU A 127 3.96 9.62 6.64
CA LEU A 127 3.33 8.69 7.59
C LEU A 127 2.01 9.25 8.14
N ALA A 128 1.91 10.56 8.33
CA ALA A 128 0.65 11.19 8.70
C ALA A 128 -0.43 10.96 7.62
N HIS A 129 -0.06 11.01 6.34
CA HIS A 129 -0.97 10.65 5.25
C HIS A 129 -1.43 9.19 5.32
N THR A 130 -0.55 8.26 5.71
CA THR A 130 -0.92 6.86 5.93
C THR A 130 -2.00 6.72 7.00
N VAL A 131 -1.84 7.42 8.13
CA VAL A 131 -2.82 7.40 9.23
C VAL A 131 -4.16 7.99 8.77
N GLN A 132 -4.12 9.11 8.04
CA GLN A 132 -5.33 9.77 7.52
C GLN A 132 -6.07 8.92 6.49
N GLN A 133 -5.35 8.20 5.63
CA GLN A 133 -5.92 7.27 4.64
C GLN A 133 -6.44 5.97 5.29
N GLY A 134 -6.10 5.71 6.55
CA GLY A 134 -6.44 4.49 7.28
C GLY A 134 -5.52 3.30 6.98
N GLY A 135 -4.35 3.54 6.37
CA GLY A 135 -3.33 2.53 6.09
C GLY A 135 -2.47 2.17 7.30
N ALA A 136 -2.54 2.95 8.38
CA ALA A 136 -1.93 2.68 9.68
C ALA A 136 -3.01 2.82 10.76
N PRO A 137 -3.43 1.74 11.42
CA PRO A 137 -4.47 1.82 12.43
C PRO A 137 -3.96 2.66 13.60
N VAL A 138 -4.69 3.73 13.93
CA VAL A 138 -4.46 4.45 15.18
C VAL A 138 -4.74 3.48 16.30
N GLN A 139 -3.72 3.17 17.10
CA GLN A 139 -3.89 2.43 18.34
C GLN A 139 -4.57 3.38 19.31
N ARG A 140 -5.90 3.48 19.18
CA ARG A 140 -6.72 3.94 20.27
C ARG A 140 -6.49 2.92 21.37
N SER A 141 -5.61 3.23 22.30
CA SER A 141 -5.70 2.68 23.64
C SER A 141 -7.14 2.92 24.05
N ALA A 142 -7.98 1.89 23.92
CA ALA A 142 -9.32 1.94 24.46
C ALA A 142 -9.14 2.43 25.90
N PRO A 143 -9.89 3.42 26.38
CA PRO A 143 -9.97 3.58 27.81
C PRO A 143 -10.42 2.22 28.30
N GLU A 144 -9.59 1.57 29.10
CA GLU A 144 -10.03 0.48 29.95
C GLU A 144 -11.25 1.05 30.69
N VAL A 145 -12.44 0.68 30.21
CA VAL A 145 -13.68 0.95 30.91
C VAL A 145 -13.59 0.05 32.13
N ILE A 146 -12.88 0.54 33.15
CA ILE A 146 -13.01 0.09 34.51
C ILE A 146 -14.50 0.26 34.78
N ARG A 147 -15.24 -0.85 34.64
CA ARG A 147 -16.60 -0.98 35.12
C ARG A 147 -16.54 -0.89 36.65
N ARG A 148 -16.33 0.33 37.16
CA ARG A 148 -16.62 0.63 38.56
C ARG A 148 -18.13 0.72 38.67
N ASN A 149 -18.69 -0.44 39.02
CA ASN A 149 -20.00 -0.57 39.58
C ASN A 149 -20.05 0.26 40.89
N THR A 150 -20.53 1.49 40.84
CA THR A 150 -20.91 2.25 42.03
C THR A 150 -22.20 3.02 41.77
N ALA A 151 -23.18 2.74 42.61
CA ALA A 151 -24.48 3.40 42.70
C ALA A 151 -24.38 4.86 43.18
N MET A 152 -25.54 5.55 43.11
CA MET A 152 -25.95 6.80 43.78
C MET A 152 -25.94 8.14 42.99
N GLN A 153 -27.16 8.48 42.53
CA GLN A 153 -28.00 9.65 42.84
C GLN A 153 -27.58 11.11 42.54
N ILE A 154 -28.49 11.78 41.79
CA ILE A 154 -29.27 13.02 42.09
C ILE A 154 -28.52 14.35 42.28
N VAL A 155 -28.89 15.34 41.45
CA VAL A 155 -29.72 16.51 41.83
C VAL A 155 -30.79 16.72 40.78
#